data_AF-A0A4Q2J4R8-F1
#
_entry.id   AF-A0A4Q2J4R8-F1
#
_cell.length_a   1.000
_cell.length_b   1.000
_cell.length_c   1.000
_cell.angle_alpha   90.00
_cell.angle_beta   90.00
_cell.angle_gamma   90.00
#
_symmetry.space_group_name_H-M   'P 1'
#
loop_
_entity.id
_entity.type
_entity.pdbx_description
1 polymer ?
#
loop_
_entity_poly.entity_id
_entity_poly.type
_entity_poly.pdbx_seq_one_letter_code
_entity_poly.pdbx_strand_id
1 'polypeptide(L)'
;ARALARIAVDHDGARVLAVAHGTLIRHALGELSGHEAQSYPRLDNLSFSRLERADASWRVLTVGGSSFDEVLPWLRPARAGDEGLGRTA
;
A
#
# COMPACT_ATOMS: atom_id res chain seq x y z
N ALA A 1 -4.03 -3.05 6.35
CA ALA A 1 -5.06 -1.99 6.25
C ALA A 1 -5.41 -1.32 7.59
N ARG A 2 -5.37 -2.02 8.74
CA ARG A 2 -5.81 -1.45 10.05
C ARG A 2 -5.14 -0.12 10.42
N ALA A 3 -3.84 0.02 10.22
CA ALA A 3 -3.11 1.26 10.54
C ALA A 3 -3.59 2.45 9.70
N LEU A 4 -3.82 2.26 8.39
CA LEU A 4 -4.34 3.30 7.51
C LEU A 4 -5.77 3.70 7.87
N ALA A 5 -6.62 2.73 8.23
CA ALA A 5 -7.97 3.02 8.72
C ALA A 5 -7.93 3.90 9.97
N ARG A 6 -6.99 3.65 10.89
CA ARG A 6 -6.80 4.49 12.08
C ARG A 6 -6.30 5.89 11.73
N ILE A 7 -5.28 6.00 10.87
CA ILE A 7 -4.76 7.29 10.38
C ILE A 7 -5.87 8.15 9.81
N ALA A 8 -6.75 7.57 9.00
CA ALA A 8 -7.80 8.35 8.36
C ALA A 8 -8.98 8.70 9.28
N VAL A 9 -9.10 8.08 10.46
CA VAL A 9 -10.01 8.54 11.53
C VAL A 9 -9.34 9.64 12.35
N ASP A 10 -8.09 9.44 12.75
CA ASP A 10 -7.36 10.36 13.63
C ASP A 10 -6.98 11.68 12.92
N HIS A 11 -6.89 11.67 11.60
CA HIS A 11 -6.45 12.79 10.76
C HIS A 11 -7.41 13.06 9.59
N ASP A 12 -8.72 13.05 9.86
CA ASP A 12 -9.74 13.32 8.84
C ASP A 12 -9.51 14.68 8.14
N GLY A 13 -9.62 14.70 6.81
CA GLY A 13 -9.38 15.88 5.97
C GLY A 13 -7.91 16.36 5.87
N ALA A 14 -6.97 15.77 6.60
CA ALA A 14 -5.58 16.21 6.61
C ALA A 14 -4.70 15.47 5.59
N ARG A 15 -3.62 16.12 5.16
CA ARG A 15 -2.53 15.46 4.42
C ARG A 15 -1.53 14.86 5.41
N VAL A 16 -1.39 13.54 5.40
CA VAL A 16 -0.52 12.80 6.32
C VAL A 16 0.70 12.27 5.58
N LEU A 17 1.89 12.45 6.17
CA LEU A 17 3.11 11.77 5.75
C LEU A 17 3.42 10.64 6.74
N ALA A 18 3.39 9.40 6.25
CA ALA A 18 3.81 8.23 7.01
C ALA A 18 5.18 7.75 6.52
N VAL A 19 6.16 7.68 7.44
CA VAL A 19 7.50 7.19 7.15
C VAL A 19 7.62 5.75 7.64
N ALA A 20 8.07 4.86 6.75
CA ALA A 20 8.19 3.43 7.02
C ALA A 20 9.29 2.80 6.16
N HIS A 21 9.55 1.51 6.41
CA HIS A 21 10.50 0.73 5.62
C HIS A 21 9.87 0.25 4.32
N GLY A 22 10.69 0.13 3.26
CA GLY A 22 10.22 -0.28 1.93
C GLY A 22 9.46 -1.61 1.92
N THR A 23 9.83 -2.57 2.78
CA THR A 23 9.08 -3.83 2.94
C THR A 23 7.65 -3.57 3.42
N LEU A 24 7.48 -2.78 4.49
CA LEU A 24 6.15 -2.47 5.04
C LEU A 24 5.30 -1.69 4.03
N ILE A 25 5.92 -0.76 3.30
CA ILE A 25 5.24 0.01 2.24
C ILE A 25 4.75 -0.95 1.14
N ARG A 26 5.59 -1.86 0.63
CA ARG A 26 5.18 -2.82 -0.41
C ARG A 26 4.03 -3.73 0.04
N HIS A 27 4.03 -4.18 1.29
CA HIS A 27 2.92 -4.97 1.84
C HIS A 27 1.62 -4.15 1.91
N ALA A 28 1.69 -2.91 2.39
CA ALA A 28 0.52 -2.04 2.41
C ALA A 28 -0.02 -1.77 1.00
N LEU A 29 0.87 -1.47 0.04
CA LEU A 29 0.47 -1.24 -1.35
C LEU A 29 -0.19 -2.49 -1.98
N GLY A 30 0.39 -3.67 -1.76
CA GLY A 30 -0.17 -4.93 -2.26
C GLY A 30 -1.54 -5.24 -1.67
N GLU A 31 -1.71 -5.08 -0.36
CA GLU A 31 -3.01 -5.26 0.29
C GLU A 31 -4.06 -4.28 -0.24
N LEU A 32 -3.70 -3.01 -0.42
CA LEU A 32 -4.65 -1.99 -0.90
C LEU A 32 -5.04 -2.16 -2.38
N SER A 33 -4.14 -2.70 -3.19
CA SER A 33 -4.36 -2.82 -4.64
C SER A 33 -4.78 -4.21 -5.10
N GLY A 34 -4.73 -5.22 -4.22
CA GLY A 34 -5.02 -6.62 -4.57
C GLY A 34 -3.86 -7.34 -5.27
N HIS A 35 -2.61 -6.96 -5.01
CA HIS A 35 -1.42 -7.54 -5.65
C HIS A 35 -0.41 -8.11 -4.65
N GLU A 36 0.42 -9.05 -5.10
CA GLU A 36 1.50 -9.63 -4.31
C GLU A 36 2.56 -8.57 -3.98
N ALA A 37 2.87 -8.40 -2.68
CA ALA A 37 3.85 -7.41 -2.22
C ALA A 37 5.24 -7.59 -2.86
N GLN A 38 5.62 -8.83 -3.21
CA GLN A 38 6.91 -9.14 -3.83
C GLN A 38 6.97 -8.76 -5.31
N SER A 39 5.83 -8.51 -5.96
CA SER A 39 5.78 -8.06 -7.36
C SER A 39 6.01 -6.55 -7.50
N TYR A 40 5.95 -5.80 -6.41
CA TYR A 40 6.29 -4.37 -6.40
C TYR A 40 7.80 -4.13 -6.56
N PRO A 41 8.20 -3.05 -7.24
CA PRO A 41 9.60 -2.67 -7.35
C PRO A 41 10.20 -2.36 -5.98
N ARG A 42 11.54 -2.46 -5.87
CA ARG A 42 12.25 -1.90 -4.73
C ARG A 42 12.02 -0.39 -4.71
N LEU A 43 11.84 0.15 -3.51
CA LEU A 43 11.65 1.57 -3.30
C LEU A 43 12.98 2.18 -2.90
N ASP A 44 13.39 3.23 -3.61
CA ASP A 44 14.60 3.97 -3.27
C ASP A 44 14.40 4.73 -1.95
N ASN A 45 15.50 4.98 -1.25
CA ASN A 45 15.48 5.79 -0.04
C ASN A 45 14.90 7.18 -0.36
N LEU A 46 14.03 7.68 0.53
CA LEU A 46 13.33 8.96 0.39
C LEU A 46 12.34 9.05 -0.79
N SER A 47 12.14 7.98 -1.55
CA SER A 47 11.01 7.91 -2.48
C SER A 47 9.68 7.91 -1.71
N PHE A 48 8.60 8.38 -2.35
CA PHE A 48 7.27 8.40 -1.75
C PHE A 48 6.21 7.86 -2.69
N SER A 49 5.18 7.28 -2.09
CA SER A 49 3.98 6.79 -2.76
C SER A 49 2.80 7.64 -2.30
N ARG A 50 1.91 8.01 -3.22
CA ARG A 50 0.70 8.76 -2.91
C ARG A 50 -0.49 7.82 -2.90
N LEU A 51 -1.25 7.90 -1.82
CA LEU A 51 -2.51 7.20 -1.63
C LEU A 51 -3.62 8.23 -1.48
N GLU A 52 -4.79 7.93 -1.99
CA GLU A 52 -6.00 8.72 -1.79
C GLU A 52 -7.08 7.84 -1.18
N ARG A 53 -7.82 8.39 -0.22
CA ARG A 53 -9.01 7.74 0.30
C ARG A 53 -10.19 8.20 -0.56
N ALA A 54 -10.79 7.26 -1.29
CA ALA A 54 -12.02 7.46 -2.04
C ALA A 54 -13.13 6.67 -1.34
N ASP A 55 -14.07 7.39 -0.72
CA ASP A 55 -15.12 6.84 0.13
C ASP A 55 -14.56 5.92 1.25
N ALA A 56 -14.98 4.65 1.25
CA ALA A 56 -14.55 3.63 2.20
C ALA A 56 -13.29 2.85 1.75
N SER A 57 -12.70 3.21 0.61
CA SER A 57 -11.57 2.49 0.00
C SER A 57 -10.35 3.37 -0.18
N TRP A 58 -9.17 2.74 -0.28
CA TRP A 58 -7.93 3.43 -0.62
C TRP A 58 -7.57 3.15 -2.07
N ARG A 59 -7.16 4.19 -2.78
CA ARG A 59 -6.60 4.12 -4.11
C ARG A 59 -5.10 4.41 -4.06
N VAL A 60 -4.31 3.55 -4.68
CA VAL A 60 -2.88 3.80 -4.91
C VAL A 60 -2.76 4.68 -6.15
N LEU A 61 -2.15 5.87 -6.01
CA LEU A 61 -1.93 6.79 -7.13
C LEU A 61 -0.51 6.66 -7.69
N THR A 62 0.48 6.53 -6.80
CA THR A 62 1.90 6.35 -7.20
C THR A 62 2.61 5.31 -6.35
N VAL A 63 3.68 4.76 -6.88
CA VAL A 63 4.58 3.80 -6.22
C VAL A 63 6.01 4.29 -6.39
N GLY A 64 6.64 4.74 -5.30
CA GLY A 64 8.05 5.20 -5.33
C GLY A 64 8.32 6.35 -6.30
N GLY A 65 7.31 7.16 -6.61
CA GLY A 65 7.39 8.28 -7.58
C GLY A 65 6.80 7.98 -8.97
N SER A 66 6.68 6.71 -9.37
CA SER A 66 6.04 6.32 -10.63
C SER A 66 4.52 6.26 -10.51
N SER A 67 3.79 6.54 -11.59
CA SER A 67 2.33 6.39 -11.59
C SER A 67 1.92 4.93 -11.38
N PHE A 68 0.76 4.68 -10.76
CA PHE A 68 0.32 3.30 -10.55
C PHE A 68 0.12 2.54 -11.88
N ASP A 69 -0.34 3.23 -12.93
CA ASP A 69 -0.55 2.64 -14.26
C ASP A 69 0.75 2.19 -14.93
N GLU A 70 1.88 2.87 -14.67
CA GLU A 70 3.21 2.42 -15.14
C GLU A 70 3.68 1.14 -14.46
N VAL A 71 3.31 0.96 -13.19
CA VAL A 71 3.74 -0.17 -12.37
C VAL A 71 2.83 -1.38 -12.54
N LEU A 72 1.53 -1.14 -12.79
CA LEU A 72 0.48 -2.17 -12.86
C LEU A 72 0.81 -3.37 -13.78
N PRO A 73 1.36 -3.20 -15.01
CA PRO A 73 1.67 -4.33 -15.89
C PRO A 73 2.64 -5.35 -15.31
N TRP A 74 3.42 -4.97 -14.29
CA TRP A 74 4.43 -5.81 -13.65
C TRP A 74 3.93 -6.48 -12.37
N LEU A 75 2.77 -6.07 -11.86
CA LEU A 75 2.22 -6.57 -10.61
C LEU A 75 1.53 -7.91 -10.81
N ARG A 76 1.69 -8.79 -9.83
CA ARG A 76 1.01 -10.09 -9.80
C ARG A 76 -0.23 -9.98 -8.92
N PRO A 77 -1.41 -10.46 -9.37
CA PRO A 77 -2.58 -10.50 -8.52
C PRO A 77 -2.32 -11.34 -7.27
N ALA A 78 -2.79 -10.89 -6.11
CA ALA A 78 -2.74 -11.69 -4.90
C ALA A 78 -3.55 -12.98 -5.10
N ARG A 79 -2.99 -14.14 -4.72
CA ARG A 79 -3.74 -15.39 -4.76
C ARG A 79 -4.82 -15.38 -3.68
N ALA A 80 -6.04 -15.78 -4.05
CA ALA A 80 -7.09 -16.04 -3.07
C ALA A 80 -6.64 -17.19 -2.13
N GLY A 81 -6.26 -16.85 -0.90
CA GLY A 81 -5.78 -17.83 0.09
C GLY A 81 -4.79 -17.31 1.13
N ASP A 82 -4.22 -16.12 0.98
CA ASP A 82 -3.17 -15.60 1.89
C ASP A 82 -3.72 -14.80 3.10
N GLU A 83 -4.92 -15.16 3.60
CA GLU A 83 -5.51 -14.55 4.82
C GLU A 83 -5.16 -15.31 6.12
N GLY A 84 -4.21 -16.24 6.09
CA GLY A 84 -4.16 -17.32 7.09
C GLY A 84 -2.84 -17.62 7.80
N LEU A 85 -1.84 -16.73 7.83
CA LEU A 85 -0.61 -17.00 8.60
C LEU A 85 -0.19 -15.77 9.42
N GLY A 86 -0.91 -15.54 10.52
CA GLY A 86 -0.58 -14.51 11.51
C GLY A 86 -1.46 -14.53 12.76
N ARG A 87 -2.06 -15.68 13.11
CA ARG A 87 -2.70 -15.90 14.40
C ARG A 87 -1.94 -16.98 15.16
N THR A 88 -1.68 -16.70 16.44
CA THR A 88 -1.02 -17.49 17.50
C THR A 88 0.51 -17.59 17.47
N ALA A 89 1.16 -16.72 18.25
CA ALA A 89 1.76 -17.07 19.55
C ALA A 89 1.87 -15.81 20.42
#